data_AF-A0A1A0HD77-F1
#
_entry.id   AF-A0A1A0HD77-F1
#
_cell.length_a   1.000
_cell.length_b   1.000
_cell.length_c   1.000
_cell.angle_alpha   90.00
_cell.angle_beta   90.00
_cell.angle_gamma   90.00
#
_symmetry.space_group_name_H-M   'P 1'
#
loop_
_entity.id
_entity.type
_entity.pdbx_description
1 polymer ?
#
loop_
_entity_poly.entity_id
_entity_poly.type
_entity_poly.pdbx_seq_one_letter_code
_entity_poly.pdbx_strand_id
1 'polypeptide(L)'
;IDRNTIRNTSSEIRLANLTVNQEVYYSIVNCSLINVSGCVSNAGNIHVISLDGEQIWVRMTGEEFENSGIVAINALRSNAISNFCFNLSGSFLNTGNMYFGINGSISGSLPFSVTSVNSWSNTGKMIFHAAHGEKARLRIRRYVADDVTNSISNNGTICLNNTLWPVHTNIEGNGCIAVGMYGQIDLLFSKSTYHISET
;
A
#
# COMPACT_ATOMS: atom_id res chain seq x y z
N ILE A 1 -7.19 -19.80 -1.43
CA ILE A 1 -8.60 -19.44 -1.75
C ILE A 1 -8.82 -19.79 -3.20
N ASP A 2 -9.68 -20.77 -3.42
CA ASP A 2 -9.97 -21.44 -4.71
C ASP A 2 -11.43 -21.25 -5.15
N ARG A 3 -12.25 -20.61 -4.32
CA ARG A 3 -13.63 -20.22 -4.60
C ARG A 3 -13.95 -18.90 -3.93
N ASN A 4 -14.95 -18.22 -4.45
CA ASN A 4 -15.48 -16.98 -3.88
C ASN A 4 -15.78 -17.15 -2.38
N THR A 5 -15.13 -16.33 -1.58
CA THR A 5 -15.17 -16.45 -0.12
C THR A 5 -15.43 -15.08 0.49
N ILE A 6 -16.45 -14.98 1.35
CA ILE A 6 -16.74 -13.80 2.16
C ILE A 6 -16.54 -14.17 3.62
N ARG A 7 -15.79 -13.34 4.35
CA ARG A 7 -15.61 -13.46 5.79
C ARG A 7 -16.04 -12.16 6.46
N ASN A 8 -17.18 -12.20 7.13
CA ASN A 8 -17.67 -11.10 7.96
C ASN A 8 -17.33 -11.41 9.42
N THR A 9 -16.51 -10.57 10.05
CA THR A 9 -16.08 -10.77 11.44
C THR A 9 -15.56 -9.46 12.02
N SER A 10 -15.88 -9.16 13.27
CA SER A 10 -15.27 -8.06 14.04
C SER A 10 -13.92 -8.44 14.66
N SER A 11 -13.65 -9.73 14.76
CA SER A 11 -12.41 -10.26 15.33
C SER A 11 -11.24 -10.20 14.35
N GLU A 12 -10.04 -10.31 14.89
CA GLU A 12 -8.83 -10.39 14.10
C GLU A 12 -8.71 -11.68 13.28
N ILE A 13 -8.04 -11.56 12.14
CA ILE A 13 -7.68 -12.65 11.24
C ILE A 13 -6.14 -12.71 11.21
N ARG A 14 -5.59 -13.85 11.59
CA ARG A 14 -4.17 -14.16 11.41
C ARG A 14 -4.01 -15.29 10.40
N LEU A 15 -3.18 -15.07 9.40
CA LEU A 15 -2.86 -16.05 8.38
C LEU A 15 -1.34 -16.23 8.33
N ALA A 16 -0.91 -17.49 8.20
CA ALA A 16 0.49 -17.78 7.90
C ALA A 16 0.80 -17.34 6.46
N ASN A 17 0.07 -17.87 5.48
CA ASN A 17 0.18 -17.49 4.07
C ASN A 17 -1.20 -17.16 3.51
N LEU A 18 -1.26 -16.38 2.43
CA LEU A 18 -2.50 -16.09 1.71
C LEU A 18 -2.29 -16.25 0.20
N THR A 19 -2.94 -17.26 -0.38
CA THR A 19 -3.02 -17.43 -1.83
C THR A 19 -4.46 -17.23 -2.30
N VAL A 20 -4.68 -16.34 -3.26
CA VAL A 20 -5.99 -16.13 -3.90
C VAL A 20 -5.83 -16.38 -5.39
N ASN A 21 -6.47 -17.43 -5.88
CA ASN A 21 -6.36 -17.87 -7.26
C ASN A 21 -7.06 -16.90 -8.21
N GLN A 22 -6.74 -17.02 -9.50
CA GLN A 22 -7.41 -16.26 -10.55
C GLN A 22 -8.93 -16.52 -10.54
N GLU A 23 -9.69 -15.53 -11.02
CA GLU A 23 -11.15 -15.60 -11.19
C GLU A 23 -11.98 -15.76 -9.91
N VAL A 24 -11.35 -15.75 -8.74
CA VAL A 24 -12.03 -15.79 -7.44
C VAL A 24 -11.75 -14.55 -6.61
N TYR A 25 -12.62 -14.30 -5.63
CA TYR A 25 -12.41 -13.24 -4.66
C TYR A 25 -12.36 -13.75 -3.21
N TYR A 26 -11.60 -13.03 -2.40
CA TYR A 26 -11.61 -13.12 -0.95
C TYR A 26 -11.98 -11.76 -0.36
N SER A 27 -13.19 -11.66 0.18
CA SER A 27 -13.73 -10.43 0.76
C SER A 27 -13.79 -10.54 2.28
N ILE A 28 -13.12 -9.63 2.96
CA ILE A 28 -13.13 -9.51 4.41
C ILE A 28 -13.92 -8.26 4.77
N VAL A 29 -14.92 -8.41 5.64
CA VAL A 29 -15.84 -7.34 6.02
C VAL A 29 -15.79 -7.13 7.54
N ASN A 30 -15.67 -5.88 7.96
CA ASN A 30 -15.72 -5.42 9.36
C ASN A 30 -14.63 -5.97 10.29
N CYS A 31 -13.50 -6.40 9.75
CA CYS A 31 -12.40 -6.98 10.53
C CYS A 31 -11.50 -5.91 11.15
N SER A 32 -11.27 -6.01 12.46
CA SER A 32 -10.42 -5.08 13.22
C SER A 32 -8.93 -5.18 12.85
N LEU A 33 -8.43 -6.38 12.57
CA LEU A 33 -7.04 -6.63 12.19
C LEU A 33 -6.91 -7.83 11.25
N ILE A 34 -6.26 -7.63 10.11
CA ILE A 34 -5.83 -8.70 9.20
C ILE A 34 -4.31 -8.72 9.23
N ASN A 35 -3.74 -9.81 9.73
CA ASN A 35 -2.30 -10.00 9.81
C ASN A 35 -1.88 -11.22 8.97
N VAL A 36 -1.01 -11.01 7.98
CA VAL A 36 -0.37 -12.10 7.22
C VAL A 36 1.13 -12.04 7.47
N SER A 37 1.67 -13.09 8.08
CA SER A 37 3.07 -13.14 8.53
C SER A 37 4.02 -13.84 7.56
N GLY A 38 3.50 -14.52 6.54
CA GLY A 38 4.25 -15.19 5.48
C GLY A 38 3.86 -14.66 4.11
N CYS A 39 3.90 -15.50 3.09
CA CYS A 39 3.78 -15.06 1.71
C CYS A 39 2.33 -14.76 1.31
N VAL A 40 2.16 -13.70 0.51
CA VAL A 40 0.89 -13.37 -0.16
C VAL A 40 1.08 -13.52 -1.66
N SER A 41 0.24 -14.32 -2.30
CA SER A 41 0.16 -14.44 -3.75
C SER A 41 -1.28 -14.23 -4.20
N ASN A 42 -1.54 -13.13 -4.89
CA ASN A 42 -2.88 -12.74 -5.35
C ASN A 42 -2.94 -12.63 -6.86
N ALA A 43 -3.63 -13.59 -7.49
CA ALA A 43 -4.02 -13.56 -8.90
C ALA A 43 -5.52 -13.26 -9.10
N GLY A 44 -6.31 -13.24 -8.00
CA GLY A 44 -7.74 -12.94 -8.00
C GLY A 44 -8.03 -11.56 -7.43
N ASN A 45 -9.05 -11.47 -6.57
CA ASN A 45 -9.44 -10.20 -5.95
C ASN A 45 -9.45 -10.31 -4.42
N ILE A 46 -8.68 -9.46 -3.75
CA ILE A 46 -8.74 -9.28 -2.30
C ILE A 46 -9.50 -7.99 -2.02
N HIS A 47 -10.59 -8.09 -1.27
CA HIS A 47 -11.36 -6.95 -0.81
C HIS A 47 -11.37 -6.90 0.71
N VAL A 48 -11.11 -5.74 1.29
CA VAL A 48 -11.21 -5.49 2.73
C VAL A 48 -12.06 -4.24 2.92
N ILE A 49 -13.17 -4.37 3.63
CA ILE A 49 -14.19 -3.30 3.70
C ILE A 49 -14.63 -3.10 5.15
N SER A 50 -14.69 -1.84 5.60
CA SER A 50 -15.37 -1.45 6.83
C SER A 50 -16.71 -0.80 6.47
N LEU A 51 -17.79 -1.37 6.99
CA LEU A 51 -19.15 -0.90 6.82
C LEU A 51 -19.71 -0.25 8.09
N ASP A 52 -19.21 -0.64 9.27
CA ASP A 52 -19.85 -0.33 10.56
C ASP A 52 -19.18 0.82 11.32
N GLY A 53 -18.30 1.59 10.67
CA GLY A 53 -17.56 2.67 11.33
C GLY A 53 -16.31 2.22 12.07
N GLU A 54 -16.04 0.92 12.12
CA GLU A 54 -14.86 0.35 12.78
C GLU A 54 -13.57 0.64 12.01
N GLN A 55 -12.45 0.77 12.73
CA GLN A 55 -11.13 0.85 12.11
C GLN A 55 -10.69 -0.49 11.54
N ILE A 56 -9.92 -0.44 10.45
CA ILE A 56 -9.28 -1.62 9.87
C ILE A 56 -7.78 -1.47 9.98
N TRP A 57 -7.14 -2.53 10.47
CA TRP A 57 -5.69 -2.67 10.42
C TRP A 57 -5.36 -3.80 9.45
N VAL A 58 -4.59 -3.51 8.41
CA VAL A 58 -4.03 -4.53 7.51
C VAL A 58 -2.52 -4.53 7.71
N ARG A 59 -1.98 -5.68 8.10
CA ARG A 59 -0.56 -5.88 8.35
C ARG A 59 -0.04 -7.06 7.53
N MET A 60 0.86 -6.78 6.60
CA MET A 60 1.59 -7.79 5.85
C MET A 60 3.07 -7.65 6.23
N THR A 61 3.64 -8.65 6.91
CA THR A 61 5.05 -8.59 7.40
C THR A 61 5.89 -9.78 6.97
N GLY A 62 5.37 -10.61 6.07
CA GLY A 62 6.08 -11.79 5.60
C GLY A 62 7.17 -11.49 4.59
N GLU A 63 7.69 -12.58 4.04
CA GLU A 63 8.83 -12.57 3.13
C GLU A 63 8.43 -12.04 1.75
N GLU A 64 7.25 -12.38 1.23
CA GLU A 64 6.89 -12.02 -0.14
C GLU A 64 5.45 -11.54 -0.26
N PHE A 65 5.25 -10.51 -1.09
CA PHE A 65 3.95 -10.05 -1.53
C PHE A 65 3.95 -9.94 -3.04
N GLU A 66 3.12 -10.74 -3.69
CA GLU A 66 2.88 -10.71 -5.12
C GLU A 66 1.40 -10.43 -5.40
N ASN A 67 1.15 -9.38 -6.18
CA ASN A 67 -0.18 -9.06 -6.67
C ASN A 67 -0.18 -8.89 -8.19
N SER A 68 -0.86 -9.79 -8.89
CA SER A 68 -1.24 -9.64 -10.31
C SER A 68 -2.74 -9.37 -10.49
N GLY A 69 -3.53 -9.55 -9.45
CA GLY A 69 -4.97 -9.27 -9.43
C GLY A 69 -5.34 -7.89 -8.85
N ILE A 70 -6.46 -7.84 -8.12
CA ILE A 70 -6.93 -6.62 -7.45
C ILE A 70 -6.79 -6.75 -5.94
N VAL A 71 -6.27 -5.71 -5.29
CA VAL A 71 -6.37 -5.50 -3.85
C VAL A 71 -7.10 -4.19 -3.60
N ALA A 72 -8.23 -4.24 -2.92
CA ALA A 72 -8.98 -3.04 -2.56
C ALA A 72 -9.27 -3.03 -1.05
N ILE A 73 -8.67 -2.08 -0.34
CA ILE A 73 -8.86 -1.87 1.09
C ILE A 73 -9.60 -0.55 1.27
N ASN A 74 -10.85 -0.63 1.74
CA ASN A 74 -11.77 0.48 1.82
C ASN A 74 -12.26 0.68 3.27
N ALA A 75 -11.71 1.69 3.92
CA ALA A 75 -12.12 2.18 5.23
C ALA A 75 -12.66 3.62 5.16
N LEU A 76 -13.28 4.01 4.03
CA LEU A 76 -13.84 5.35 3.83
C LEU A 76 -15.03 5.64 4.76
N ARG A 77 -15.66 4.61 5.32
CA ARG A 77 -16.75 4.74 6.29
C ARG A 77 -16.30 4.62 7.75
N SER A 78 -15.00 4.45 8.02
CA SER A 78 -14.49 4.28 9.38
C SER A 78 -14.50 5.59 10.16
N ASN A 79 -14.93 5.55 11.42
CA ASN A 79 -14.89 6.69 12.34
C ASN A 79 -13.53 6.84 13.02
N ALA A 80 -12.66 5.84 12.88
CA ALA A 80 -11.32 5.80 13.47
C ALA A 80 -10.25 5.62 12.39
N ILE A 81 -8.99 5.88 12.75
CA ILE A 81 -7.88 5.84 11.81
C ILE A 81 -7.55 4.40 11.47
N SER A 82 -7.66 4.06 10.19
CA SER A 82 -7.28 2.77 9.65
C SER A 82 -5.83 2.78 9.17
N ASN A 83 -5.13 1.66 9.32
CA ASN A 83 -3.71 1.54 9.00
C ASN A 83 -3.47 0.35 8.07
N PHE A 84 -2.81 0.60 6.93
CA PHE A 84 -2.48 -0.40 5.92
C PHE A 84 -0.95 -0.45 5.77
N CYS A 85 -0.35 -1.45 6.42
CA CYS A 85 1.09 -1.61 6.57
C CYS A 85 1.57 -2.89 5.90
N PHE A 86 2.26 -2.73 4.78
CA PHE A 86 2.95 -3.78 4.05
C PHE A 86 4.44 -3.57 4.33
N ASN A 87 4.97 -4.21 5.36
CA ASN A 87 6.35 -4.05 5.84
C ASN A 87 7.07 -5.39 5.74
N LEU A 88 7.44 -5.75 4.51
CA LEU A 88 7.91 -7.08 4.16
C LEU A 88 9.38 -7.25 4.47
N SER A 89 9.75 -8.43 4.96
CA SER A 89 11.16 -8.80 5.17
C SER A 89 11.86 -9.26 3.89
N GLY A 90 11.11 -9.50 2.80
CA GLY A 90 11.67 -9.85 1.50
C GLY A 90 11.19 -8.92 0.39
N SER A 91 10.38 -9.42 -0.55
CA SER A 91 10.08 -8.76 -1.83
C SER A 91 8.63 -8.25 -1.94
N PHE A 92 8.47 -7.07 -2.54
CA PHE A 92 7.18 -6.53 -2.95
C PHE A 92 7.10 -6.48 -4.48
N LEU A 93 6.10 -7.14 -5.07
CA LEU A 93 5.81 -7.12 -6.50
C LEU A 93 4.33 -6.82 -6.75
N ASN A 94 4.05 -5.72 -7.43
CA ASN A 94 2.71 -5.38 -7.91
C ASN A 94 2.68 -5.21 -9.43
N THR A 95 2.00 -6.11 -10.11
CA THR A 95 1.66 -6.02 -11.54
C THR A 95 0.17 -5.76 -11.76
N GLY A 96 -0.66 -5.96 -10.73
CA GLY A 96 -2.10 -5.73 -10.74
C GLY A 96 -2.52 -4.33 -10.26
N ASN A 97 -3.70 -4.24 -9.65
CA ASN A 97 -4.25 -2.97 -9.16
C ASN A 97 -4.42 -2.99 -7.63
N MET A 98 -3.94 -1.95 -6.96
CA MET A 98 -4.09 -1.76 -5.52
C MET A 98 -4.78 -0.43 -5.21
N TYR A 99 -5.78 -0.48 -4.35
CA TYR A 99 -6.57 0.68 -3.93
C TYR A 99 -6.63 0.74 -2.40
N PHE A 100 -6.22 1.87 -1.85
CA PHE A 100 -6.14 2.12 -0.42
C PHE A 100 -6.96 3.37 -0.09
N GLY A 101 -8.08 3.20 0.59
CA GLY A 101 -8.97 4.28 0.98
C GLY A 101 -9.19 4.33 2.50
N ILE A 102 -8.95 5.48 3.12
CA ILE A 102 -9.27 5.75 4.52
C ILE A 102 -10.18 6.97 4.64
N ASN A 103 -11.06 6.99 5.65
CA ASN A 103 -11.96 8.12 5.86
C ASN A 103 -11.19 9.42 6.14
N GLY A 104 -10.18 9.37 7.01
CA GLY A 104 -9.32 10.52 7.23
C GLY A 104 -8.04 10.19 7.98
N SER A 105 -7.17 11.20 8.09
CA SER A 105 -5.90 11.14 8.79
C SER A 105 -5.78 12.30 9.78
N ILE A 106 -5.02 12.11 10.85
CA ILE A 106 -4.64 13.18 11.77
C ILE A 106 -3.19 13.57 11.53
N SER A 107 -2.78 14.71 12.08
CA SER A 107 -1.39 15.16 11.99
C SER A 107 -0.44 14.11 12.57
N GLY A 108 0.58 13.75 11.80
CA GLY A 108 1.61 12.78 12.21
C GLY A 108 1.28 11.30 12.01
N SER A 109 0.04 10.92 11.68
CA SER A 109 -0.25 9.50 11.41
C SER A 109 0.36 9.02 10.09
N LEU A 110 0.78 7.75 10.07
CA LEU A 110 1.30 7.04 8.89
C LEU A 110 0.37 5.87 8.54
N PRO A 111 -0.83 6.16 8.01
CA PRO A 111 -1.82 5.13 7.71
C PRO A 111 -1.42 4.25 6.52
N PHE A 112 -0.48 4.68 5.67
CA PHE A 112 -0.02 3.91 4.52
C PHE A 112 1.49 3.64 4.59
N SER A 113 1.86 2.36 4.54
CA SER A 113 3.25 1.93 4.42
C SER A 113 3.34 0.76 3.46
N VAL A 114 4.19 0.87 2.44
CA VAL A 114 4.54 -0.22 1.51
C VAL A 114 6.05 -0.26 1.37
N THR A 115 6.66 -1.13 2.15
CA THR A 115 8.11 -1.29 2.25
C THR A 115 8.52 -2.75 2.16
N SER A 116 9.73 -2.97 1.68
CA SER A 116 10.34 -4.30 1.54
C SER A 116 11.84 -4.21 1.79
N VAL A 117 12.52 -5.34 1.96
CA VAL A 117 13.98 -5.37 2.18
C VAL A 117 14.72 -5.78 0.91
N ASN A 118 14.30 -6.88 0.27
CA ASN A 118 15.04 -7.48 -0.85
C ASN A 118 14.76 -6.76 -2.16
N SER A 119 13.49 -6.56 -2.53
CA SER A 119 13.11 -5.91 -3.78
C SER A 119 11.77 -5.19 -3.67
N TRP A 120 11.60 -4.12 -4.45
CA TRP A 120 10.35 -3.38 -4.54
C TRP A 120 10.07 -3.03 -6.00
N SER A 121 8.99 -3.56 -6.57
CA SER A 121 8.61 -3.32 -7.96
C SER A 121 7.12 -3.10 -8.12
N ASN A 122 6.77 -2.06 -8.89
CA ASN A 122 5.42 -1.79 -9.34
C ASN A 122 5.40 -1.56 -10.86
N THR A 123 4.74 -2.44 -11.60
CA THR A 123 4.35 -2.22 -13.01
C THR A 123 2.85 -1.99 -13.16
N GLY A 124 2.09 -2.27 -12.11
CA GLY A 124 0.64 -2.07 -12.05
C GLY A 124 0.23 -0.69 -11.55
N LYS A 125 -0.93 -0.63 -10.90
CA LYS A 125 -1.49 0.60 -10.35
C LYS A 125 -1.57 0.55 -8.82
N MET A 126 -1.25 1.66 -8.17
CA MET A 126 -1.45 1.87 -6.74
C MET A 126 -2.13 3.22 -6.52
N ILE A 127 -3.24 3.25 -5.78
CA ILE A 127 -3.95 4.49 -5.43
C ILE A 127 -4.06 4.61 -3.91
N PHE A 128 -3.59 5.73 -3.39
CA PHE A 128 -3.71 6.09 -1.98
C PHE A 128 -4.63 7.29 -1.82
N HIS A 129 -5.65 7.14 -0.98
CA HIS A 129 -6.69 8.14 -0.80
C HIS A 129 -7.12 8.29 0.66
N ALA A 130 -7.14 9.53 1.14
CA ALA A 130 -7.84 9.93 2.34
C ALA A 130 -9.01 10.88 1.98
N ALA A 131 -10.23 10.59 2.43
CA ALA A 131 -11.39 11.40 2.06
C ALA A 131 -11.41 12.77 2.76
N HIS A 132 -11.00 12.81 4.03
CA HIS A 132 -11.08 13.99 4.89
C HIS A 132 -9.84 14.16 5.78
N GLY A 133 -9.77 15.30 6.48
CA GLY A 133 -8.72 15.60 7.45
C GLY A 133 -7.41 16.02 6.80
N GLU A 134 -6.33 15.90 7.58
CA GLU A 134 -4.97 16.21 7.14
C GLU A 134 -4.50 15.24 6.05
N LYS A 135 -3.48 15.63 5.30
CA LYS A 135 -2.86 14.74 4.29
C LYS A 135 -2.37 13.47 4.98
N ALA A 136 -2.86 12.33 4.52
CA ALA A 136 -2.41 11.03 5.02
C ALA A 136 -0.95 10.79 4.63
N ARG A 137 -0.09 10.47 5.59
CA ARG A 137 1.31 10.16 5.24
C ARG A 137 1.40 8.79 4.59
N LEU A 138 2.19 8.72 3.53
CA LEU A 138 2.58 7.52 2.81
C LEU A 138 4.09 7.30 2.96
N ARG A 139 4.46 6.05 3.26
CA ARG A 139 5.84 5.59 3.18
C ARG A 139 5.95 4.50 2.13
N ILE A 140 6.71 4.77 1.08
CA ILE A 140 7.20 3.77 0.14
C ILE A 140 8.73 3.76 0.21
N ARG A 141 9.33 2.59 0.41
CA ARG A 141 10.79 2.44 0.56
C ARG A 141 11.24 1.00 0.41
N ARG A 142 12.43 0.79 -0.17
CA ARG A 142 13.21 -0.45 0.00
C ARG A 142 14.25 -0.28 1.10
N TYR A 143 14.15 -1.01 2.20
CA TYR A 143 15.16 -0.98 3.25
C TYR A 143 16.35 -1.85 2.85
N VAL A 144 17.51 -1.23 2.68
CA VAL A 144 18.78 -1.94 2.58
C VAL A 144 19.69 -1.46 3.70
N ALA A 145 20.45 -2.37 4.31
CA ALA A 145 21.37 -2.05 5.41
C ALA A 145 22.45 -1.04 4.97
N ASP A 146 22.80 -1.03 3.68
CA ASP A 146 23.69 -0.05 3.06
C ASP A 146 22.90 0.94 2.20
N ASP A 147 23.03 2.23 2.52
CA ASP A 147 22.25 3.36 1.99
C ASP A 147 22.39 3.59 0.47
N VAL A 148 23.30 2.86 -0.18
CA VAL A 148 23.67 3.01 -1.61
C VAL A 148 22.63 2.38 -2.55
N THR A 149 21.81 1.42 -2.08
CA THR A 149 20.86 0.69 -2.95
C THR A 149 19.40 0.82 -2.49
N ASN A 150 19.05 1.87 -1.76
CA ASN A 150 17.67 2.15 -1.38
C ASN A 150 16.87 2.71 -2.59
N SER A 151 16.68 1.90 -3.63
CA SER A 151 15.85 2.20 -4.78
C SER A 151 14.62 1.30 -4.87
N ILE A 152 13.55 1.88 -5.39
CA ILE A 152 12.34 1.18 -5.81
C ILE A 152 12.22 1.24 -7.33
N SER A 153 11.64 0.21 -7.95
CA SER A 153 11.31 0.23 -9.37
C SER A 153 9.83 0.53 -9.58
N ASN A 154 9.51 1.65 -10.21
CA ASN A 154 8.15 1.99 -10.61
C ASN A 154 8.09 2.19 -12.14
N ASN A 155 7.53 1.20 -12.83
CA ASN A 155 7.16 1.29 -14.25
C ASN A 155 5.63 1.38 -14.45
N GLY A 156 4.87 1.39 -13.35
CA GLY A 156 3.42 1.52 -13.33
C GLY A 156 2.94 2.92 -12.98
N THR A 157 1.79 3.00 -12.29
CA THR A 157 1.21 4.27 -11.82
C THR A 157 1.03 4.25 -10.31
N ILE A 158 1.47 5.33 -9.64
CA ILE A 158 1.19 5.59 -8.23
C ILE A 158 0.39 6.89 -8.14
N CYS A 159 -0.81 6.86 -7.57
CA CYS A 159 -1.68 8.02 -7.42
C CYS A 159 -1.81 8.43 -5.95
N LEU A 160 -1.65 9.73 -5.68
CA LEU A 160 -1.78 10.33 -4.35
C LEU A 160 -2.98 11.27 -4.32
N ASN A 161 -3.99 10.98 -3.51
CA ASN A 161 -5.15 11.85 -3.30
C ASN A 161 -5.29 12.18 -1.81
N ASN A 162 -5.18 13.46 -1.45
CA ASN A 162 -5.06 13.92 -0.06
C ASN A 162 -4.03 13.11 0.75
N THR A 163 -2.90 12.80 0.10
CA THR A 163 -1.84 11.93 0.61
C THR A 163 -0.51 12.66 0.44
N LEU A 164 0.32 12.65 1.48
CA LEU A 164 1.67 13.19 1.50
C LEU A 164 2.68 12.05 1.42
N TRP A 165 3.54 12.04 0.40
CA TRP A 165 4.67 11.12 0.31
C TRP A 165 6.01 11.86 0.42
N PRO A 166 6.66 11.81 1.61
CA PRO A 166 8.05 12.24 1.75
C PRO A 166 8.98 11.15 1.20
N VAL A 167 9.64 11.46 0.09
CA VAL A 167 10.43 10.49 -0.66
C VAL A 167 11.80 10.34 -0.01
N HIS A 168 12.06 9.15 0.53
CA HIS A 168 13.33 8.76 1.16
C HIS A 168 13.97 7.56 0.44
N THR A 169 13.71 7.40 -0.86
CA THR A 169 14.18 6.29 -1.69
C THR A 169 14.37 6.79 -3.12
N ASN A 170 15.34 6.23 -3.84
CA ASN A 170 15.47 6.49 -5.26
C ASN A 170 14.32 5.80 -6.01
N ILE A 171 13.77 6.47 -7.02
CA ILE A 171 12.67 5.93 -7.82
C ILE A 171 13.22 5.71 -9.23
N GLU A 172 13.34 4.44 -9.61
CA GLU A 172 13.82 4.03 -10.93
C GLU A 172 12.65 3.56 -11.80
N GLY A 173 12.77 3.71 -13.11
CA GLY A 173 11.77 3.26 -14.09
C GLY A 173 11.05 4.40 -14.80
N ASN A 174 10.20 4.02 -15.75
CA ASN A 174 9.49 4.93 -16.65
C ASN A 174 8.02 5.14 -16.25
N GLY A 175 7.65 4.76 -15.03
CA GLY A 175 6.30 4.89 -14.52
C GLY A 175 5.91 6.33 -14.20
N CYS A 176 4.67 6.52 -13.79
CA CYS A 176 4.11 7.82 -13.44
C CYS A 176 3.76 7.89 -11.95
N ILE A 177 4.02 9.05 -11.34
CA ILE A 177 3.49 9.41 -10.02
C ILE A 177 2.51 10.56 -10.25
N ALA A 178 1.22 10.28 -10.08
CA ALA A 178 0.15 11.25 -10.25
C ALA A 178 -0.22 11.86 -8.90
N VAL A 179 -0.04 13.18 -8.78
CA VAL A 179 -0.44 13.94 -7.60
C VAL A 179 -1.82 14.53 -7.85
N GLY A 180 -2.83 13.96 -7.22
CA GLY A 180 -4.23 14.38 -7.31
C GLY A 180 -4.58 15.51 -6.32
N MET A 181 -5.89 15.71 -6.11
CA MET A 181 -6.41 16.75 -5.24
C MET A 181 -5.80 16.66 -3.83
N TYR A 182 -5.23 17.76 -3.34
CA TYR A 182 -4.51 17.84 -2.06
C TYR A 182 -3.37 16.82 -1.86
N GLY A 183 -2.98 16.09 -2.89
CA GLY A 183 -1.81 15.23 -2.87
C GLY A 183 -0.54 16.08 -2.78
N GLN A 184 0.51 15.51 -2.19
CA GLN A 184 1.80 16.15 -2.10
C GLN A 184 2.92 15.10 -2.17
N ILE A 185 3.98 15.45 -2.88
CA ILE A 185 5.23 14.70 -2.92
C ILE A 185 6.35 15.62 -2.42
N ASP A 186 7.08 15.19 -1.40
CA ASP A 186 8.27 15.90 -0.93
C ASP A 186 9.50 15.17 -1.45
N LEU A 187 10.07 15.69 -2.55
CA LEU A 187 11.28 15.15 -3.13
C LEU A 187 12.48 15.64 -2.32
N LEU A 188 13.23 14.71 -1.75
CA LEU A 188 14.54 14.99 -1.18
C LEU A 188 15.59 14.73 -2.24
N PHE A 189 16.11 15.81 -2.83
CA PHE A 189 17.21 15.72 -3.77
C PHE A 189 18.51 15.44 -3.02
N SER A 190 19.31 14.48 -3.49
CA SER A 190 20.68 14.32 -3.02
C SER A 190 21.56 15.43 -3.60
N LYS A 191 22.65 15.76 -2.88
CA LYS A 191 23.60 16.85 -3.21
C LYS A 191 24.26 16.76 -4.61
N SER A 192 24.04 15.69 -5.37
CA SER A 192 24.60 15.48 -6.71
C SER A 192 23.65 15.82 -7.87
N THR A 193 22.51 16.45 -7.61
CA THR A 193 21.57 16.86 -8.66
C THR A 193 22.01 18.20 -9.28
N TYR A 194 22.92 18.15 -10.27
CA TYR A 194 23.55 19.34 -10.87
C TYR A 194 22.78 20.04 -12.00
N HIS A 195 21.59 19.57 -12.37
CA HIS A 195 20.88 20.13 -13.52
C HIS A 195 19.38 20.25 -13.24
N ILE A 196 18.97 21.40 -12.69
CA ILE A 196 17.62 21.91 -12.88
C ILE A 196 17.79 23.30 -13.47
N SER A 197 17.30 23.52 -14.69
CA SER A 197 17.08 24.88 -15.20
C SER A 197 15.77 25.39 -14.64
N GLU A 198 15.79 26.55 -13.99
CA GLU A 198 14.59 27.35 -13.81
C GLU A 198 14.17 27.91 -15.18
N THR A 199 12.90 27.73 -15.55
CA THR A 199 12.25 28.54 -16.61
C THR A 199 11.62 29.77 -16.00
#